data_AF-A0A1Q3YBW4-F1
#
_entry.id   AF-A0A1Q3YBW4-F1
#
_cell.length_a   1.000
_cell.length_b   1.000
_cell.length_c   1.000
_cell.angle_alpha   90.00
_cell.angle_beta   90.00
_cell.angle_gamma   90.00
#
_symmetry.space_group_name_H-M   'P 1'
#
loop_
_entity.id
_entity.type
_entity.pdbx_description
1 polymer ?
#
loop_
_entity_poly.entity_id
_entity_poly.type
_entity_poly.pdbx_seq_one_letter_code
_entity_poly.pdbx_strand_id
1 'polypeptide(L)' 'MSQEAFSDVSSRTYMSSLERDLKSPTLHKLTQLCEVMDVHPLTLLTLAYAGGSTQHADQLLAQVRQELEAVLKKRDSQ' A
#
# COMPACT_ATOMS: atom_id res chain seq x y z
N MET A 1 10.59 -11.02 9.95
CA MET A 1 9.87 -11.91 9.01
C MET A 1 10.87 -12.36 7.95
N SER A 2 10.82 -13.62 7.51
CA SER A 2 11.71 -14.13 6.45
C SER A 2 11.02 -14.06 5.09
N GLN A 3 11.79 -13.96 4.00
CA GLN A 3 11.25 -13.97 2.64
C GLN A 3 10.57 -15.31 2.29
N GLU A 4 10.86 -16.37 3.05
CA GLU A 4 10.20 -17.66 2.94
C GLU A 4 8.73 -17.61 3.39
N ALA A 5 8.36 -16.70 4.30
CA ALA A 5 6.97 -16.51 4.69
C ALA A 5 6.07 -16.03 3.53
N PHE A 6 6.67 -15.50 2.47
CA PHE A 6 5.95 -15.04 1.28
C PHE A 6 5.85 -16.09 0.19
N SER A 7 6.45 -17.28 0.33
CA SER A 7 6.50 -18.28 -0.76
C SER A 7 5.13 -18.74 -1.23
N ASP A 8 4.15 -18.76 -0.34
CA ASP A 8 2.77 -19.19 -0.62
C ASP A 8 2.02 -18.14 -1.45
N VAL A 9 2.45 -16.88 -1.34
CA VAL A 9 1.87 -15.77 -2.10
C VAL A 9 2.71 -15.51 -3.33
N SER A 10 4.03 -15.47 -3.26
CA SER A 10 4.92 -14.93 -4.29
C SER A 10 6.25 -15.68 -4.35
N SER A 11 6.80 -15.88 -5.55
CA SER A 11 8.12 -16.50 -5.69
C SER A 11 9.22 -15.58 -5.16
N ARG A 12 10.30 -16.16 -4.64
CA ARG A 12 11.50 -15.40 -4.21
C ARG A 12 12.03 -14.47 -5.30
N THR A 13 12.05 -14.91 -6.56
CA THR A 13 12.48 -14.08 -7.69
C THR A 13 11.56 -12.88 -7.91
N TYR A 14 10.24 -13.06 -7.76
CA TYR A 14 9.30 -11.95 -7.88
C TYR A 14 9.44 -10.99 -6.70
N MET A 15 9.57 -11.49 -5.47
CA MET A 15 9.84 -10.68 -4.27
C MET A 15 11.12 -9.86 -4.42
N SER A 16 12.22 -10.47 -4.85
CA SER A 16 13.47 -9.76 -5.13
C SER A 16 13.31 -8.72 -6.25
N SER A 17 12.46 -8.98 -7.25
CA SER A 17 12.16 -8.00 -8.30
C SER A 17 11.36 -6.81 -7.76
N LEU A 18 10.41 -7.05 -6.84
CA LEU A 18 9.64 -6.00 -6.18
C LEU A 18 10.53 -5.13 -5.28
N GLU A 19 11.38 -5.75 -4.45
CA GLU A 19 12.31 -5.07 -3.54
C GLU A 19 13.34 -4.20 -4.26
N ARG A 20 13.58 -4.47 -5.55
CA ARG A 20 14.52 -3.72 -6.41
C ARG A 20 13.82 -2.76 -7.37
N ASP A 21 12.52 -2.50 -7.16
CA ASP A 21 11.68 -1.65 -8.00
C ASP A 21 11.64 -2.06 -9.49
N LEU A 22 11.92 -3.33 -9.79
CA LEU A 22 11.93 -3.86 -11.17
C LEU A 22 10.54 -4.27 -11.66
N LYS A 23 9.58 -4.42 -10.75
CA LYS A 23 8.17 -4.73 -11.05
C LYS A 23 7.24 -3.95 -10.13
N SER A 24 6.10 -3.55 -10.68
CA SER A 24 4.99 -2.99 -9.91
C SER A 24 3.94 -4.08 -9.67
N PRO A 25 3.57 -4.38 -8.41
CA PRO A 25 2.54 -5.35 -8.12
C PRO A 25 1.16 -4.75 -8.42
N THR A 26 0.17 -5.59 -8.73
CA THR A 26 -1.23 -5.16 -8.75
C THR A 26 -1.73 -4.92 -7.32
N LEU A 27 -2.84 -4.18 -7.16
CA LEU A 27 -3.45 -4.00 -5.83
C LEU A 27 -3.86 -5.34 -5.18
N HIS A 28 -4.39 -6.28 -5.97
CA HIS A 28 -4.69 -7.61 -5.46
C HIS A 28 -3.44 -8.30 -4.91
N LYS A 29 -2.31 -8.20 -5.63
CA LYS A 29 -1.05 -8.78 -5.18
C LYS A 29 -0.52 -8.10 -3.93
N LEU A 30 -0.63 -6.77 -3.86
CA LEU A 30 -0.27 -5.98 -2.68
C LEU A 30 -1.05 -6.47 -1.45
N THR A 31 -2.37 -6.69 -1.58
CA THR A 31 -3.20 -7.19 -0.48
C THR A 31 -2.69 -8.53 0.05
N GLN A 32 -2.42 -9.49 -0.82
CA GLN A 32 -1.89 -10.80 -0.40
C GLN A 32 -0.54 -10.69 0.32
N LEU A 33 0.34 -9.79 -0.14
CA LEU A 33 1.61 -9.55 0.53
C LEU A 33 1.41 -8.91 1.91
N CYS A 34 0.48 -7.97 2.01
CA CYS A 34 0.11 -7.30 3.24
C CYS A 34 -0.54 -8.23 4.28
N GLU A 35 -1.31 -9.23 3.85
CA GLU A 35 -1.84 -10.29 4.72
C GLU A 35 -0.71 -11.07 5.41
N VAL A 36 0.34 -11.44 4.67
CA VAL A 36 1.51 -12.11 5.24
C VAL A 36 2.23 -11.22 6.25
N MET A 37 2.29 -9.91 5.99
CA MET A 37 2.92 -8.92 6.88
C MET A 37 2.07 -8.50 8.07
N ASP A 38 0.81 -8.93 8.15
CA ASP A 38 -0.19 -8.48 9.13
C ASP A 38 -0.34 -6.94 9.16
N VAL A 39 -0.38 -6.32 7.98
CA VAL A 39 -0.59 -4.88 7.81
C VAL A 39 -1.70 -4.60 6.82
N HIS A 40 -2.38 -3.46 6.96
CA HIS A 40 -3.38 -3.05 5.97
C HIS A 40 -2.68 -2.55 4.69
N PRO A 41 -3.18 -2.86 3.47
CA PRO A 41 -2.54 -2.44 2.21
C PRO A 41 -2.38 -0.92 2.08
N LEU A 42 -3.34 -0.17 2.62
CA LEU A 42 -3.27 1.29 2.67
C LEU A 42 -2.06 1.77 3.49
N THR A 43 -1.67 1.06 4.56
CA THR A 43 -0.50 1.41 5.37
C THR A 43 0.78 1.34 4.55
N LEU A 44 0.95 0.28 3.76
CA LEU A 44 2.11 0.14 2.88
C LEU A 44 2.13 1.20 1.77
N LEU A 45 0.97 1.50 1.18
CA LEU A 45 0.84 2.58 0.20
C LEU A 45 1.19 3.93 0.82
N THR A 46 0.65 4.25 1.99
CA THR A 46 0.97 5.50 2.70
C THR A 46 2.47 5.62 2.94
N LEU A 47 3.14 4.54 3.39
CA LEU A 47 4.59 4.55 3.58
C LEU A 47 5.36 4.79 2.27
N ALA A 48 4.93 4.17 1.16
CA ALA A 48 5.53 4.35 -0.15
C ALA A 48 5.40 5.79 -0.67
N TYR A 49 4.25 6.44 -0.46
CA TYR A 49 4.01 7.82 -0.87
C TYR A 49 4.62 8.86 0.10
N ALA A 50 4.70 8.56 1.40
CA ALA A 50 5.22 9.47 2.42
C ALA A 50 6.75 9.44 2.55
N GLY A 51 7.44 8.53 1.84
CA GLY A 51 8.88 8.35 1.93
C GLY A 51 9.36 7.93 3.32
N GLY A 52 8.54 7.18 4.06
CA GLY A 52 8.86 6.71 5.42
C GLY A 52 8.86 7.77 6.54
N SER A 53 8.46 9.01 6.26
CA SER A 53 8.31 10.07 7.28
C SER A 53 6.92 10.00 7.92
N THR A 54 6.86 9.88 9.25
CA THR A 54 5.59 9.89 10.00
C THR A 54 4.83 11.21 9.81
N GLN A 55 5.54 12.34 9.81
CA GLN A 55 4.94 13.65 9.56
C GLN A 55 4.31 13.73 8.15
N HIS A 56 5.00 13.22 7.13
CA HIS A 56 4.45 13.21 5.77
C HIS A 56 3.29 12.23 5.65
N ALA A 57 3.33 11.10 6.36
CA ALA A 57 2.23 10.15 6.41
C ALA A 57 0.97 10.77 7.01
N ASP A 58 1.09 11.51 8.12
CA ASP A 58 -0.03 12.21 8.74
C ASP A 58 -0.63 13.27 7.82
N GLN A 59 0.21 14.07 7.16
CA GLN A 59 -0.23 15.07 6.17
C GLN A 59 -0.96 14.42 5.00
N LEU A 60 -0.42 13.32 4.47
CA LEU A 60 -1.02 12.57 3.37
C LEU A 60 -2.39 12.00 3.77
N LEU A 61 -2.49 11.40 4.96
CA LEU A 61 -3.75 10.84 5.46
C LEU A 61 -4.81 11.93 5.68
N ALA A 62 -4.40 13.11 6.18
CA ALA A 62 -5.29 14.25 6.31
C ALA A 62 -5.81 14.74 4.94
N GLN A 63 -4.93 14.82 3.94
CA GLN A 63 -5.30 15.20 2.57
C GLN A 63 -6.29 14.19 1.97
N VAL A 64 -5.97 12.88 2.03
CA VAL A 64 -6.83 11.81 1.48
C VAL A 64 -8.22 11.84 2.14
N ARG A 65 -8.31 12.11 3.45
CA ARG A 65 -9.60 12.27 4.13
C ARG A 65 -10.43 13.41 3.55
N GLN A 66 -9.83 14.58 3.31
CA GLN A 66 -10.54 15.72 2.72
C GLN A 66 -11.01 15.43 1.29
N GLU A 67 -10.17 14.76 0.49
CA GLU A 67 -10.52 14.34 -0.87
C GLU A 67 -11.68 13.35 -0.88
N LEU A 68 -11.67 12.36 0.03
CA LEU A 68 -12.76 11.39 0.18
C LEU A 68 -14.09 12.07 0.50
N GLU A 69 -14.10 13.00 1.46
CA GLU A 69 -15.31 13.78 1.79
C GLU A 69 -15.81 14.58 0.58
N ALA A 70 -14.91 15.20 -0.18
CA ALA A 70 -15.27 15.96 -1.37
C ALA A 70 -15.86 15.08 -2.48
N VAL A 71 -15.29 13.89 -2.71
CA VAL A 71 -15.77 12.94 -3.73
C VAL A 71 -17.13 12.36 -3.33
N LEU A 72 -17.32 12.01 -2.06
CA LEU A 72 -18.60 11.49 -1.57
C LEU A 72 -19.70 12.56 -1.64
N LYS A 73 -19.42 13.79 -1.21
CA LYS A 73 -20.38 14.91 -1.33
C LYS A 73 -20.80 15.17 -2.78
N LYS A 74 -19.86 15.11 -3.73
CA LYS A 74 -20.17 15.26 -5.17
C LYS A 74 -21.13 14.17 -5.67
N ARG A 75 -20.97 12.94 -5.17
CA ARG A 75 -21.82 11.81 -5.55
C ARG A 75 -23.25 11.95 -5.01
N ASP A 76 -23.42 12.53 -3.83
CA ASP A 76 -24.76 12.75 -3.23
C ASP A 76 -25.53 13.94 -3.87
N SER A 77 -24.81 14.80 -4.60
CA SER A 77 -25.38 15.95 -5.32
C SER A 77 -25.73 15.70 -6.79
N GLN A 78 -25.53 14.48 -7.29
CA GLN A 78 -25.92 14.02 -8.64
C GLN A 78 -27.13 13.09 -8.57
#